data_AF-A0A3N5QAF0-F1
#
_entry.id   AF-A0A3N5QAF0-F1
#
_cell.length_a   1.000
_cell.length_b   1.000
_cell.length_c   1.000
_cell.angle_alpha   90.00
_cell.angle_beta   90.00
_cell.angle_gamma   90.00
#
_symmetry.space_group_name_H-M   'P 1'
#
loop_
_entity.id
_entity.type
_entity.pdbx_description
1 polymer ?
#
loop_
_entity_poly.entity_id
_entity_poly.type
_entity_poly.pdbx_seq_one_letter_code
_entity_poly.pdbx_strand_id
1 'polypeptide(L)'
;MTTKKNNKIYTSIAIVIFALALIIPANAQTTSKAADDLVMKLQQKVLLNQKQADQIKKTLNEYLSSPTEVNKVNLESNIESLLEEKQKMKYNIVKKDWWESVTKTINTVNRVNE
;
A
#
# COMPACT_ATOMS: atom_id res chain seq x y z
N MET A 1 -40.62 -43.23 8.96
CA MET A 1 -40.61 -41.83 8.48
C MET A 1 -39.84 -40.98 9.48
N THR A 2 -38.53 -40.84 9.32
CA THR A 2 -37.70 -39.93 10.12
C THR A 2 -36.36 -39.76 9.43
N THR A 3 -36.00 -38.52 9.05
CA THR A 3 -34.66 -37.89 9.14
C THR A 3 -34.60 -36.64 8.25
N LYS A 4 -35.17 -35.53 8.74
CA LYS A 4 -34.92 -34.16 8.21
C LYS A 4 -34.69 -33.21 9.38
N LYS A 5 -33.59 -33.37 10.12
CA LYS A 5 -33.21 -32.39 11.17
C LYS A 5 -31.73 -31.98 11.16
N ASN A 6 -30.90 -32.57 10.31
CA ASN A 6 -29.44 -32.42 10.42
C ASN A 6 -28.87 -31.39 9.43
N ASN A 7 -29.63 -30.96 8.41
CA ASN A 7 -29.14 -30.04 7.38
C ASN A 7 -29.19 -28.56 7.81
N LYS A 8 -30.05 -28.18 8.75
CA LYS A 8 -30.23 -26.79 9.20
C LYS A 8 -29.04 -26.25 10.00
N ILE A 9 -28.34 -27.12 10.74
CA ILE A 9 -27.18 -26.70 11.55
C ILE A 9 -25.99 -26.38 10.65
N TYR A 10 -25.71 -27.19 9.63
CA TYR A 10 -24.61 -26.95 8.69
C TYR A 10 -24.85 -25.72 7.80
N THR A 11 -26.11 -25.42 7.44
CA THR A 11 -26.43 -24.19 6.69
C THR A 11 -26.23 -22.95 7.56
N SER A 12 -26.61 -22.99 8.84
CA SER A 12 -26.40 -21.86 9.75
C SER A 12 -24.91 -21.61 10.06
N ILE A 13 -24.08 -22.65 10.18
CA ILE A 13 -22.64 -22.50 10.41
C ILE A 13 -21.93 -21.91 9.18
N ALA A 14 -22.33 -22.30 7.97
CA ALA A 14 -21.75 -21.78 6.73
C ALA A 14 -22.01 -20.26 6.53
N ILE A 15 -23.17 -19.77 6.96
CA ILE A 15 -23.53 -18.34 6.87
C ILE A 15 -22.70 -17.48 7.84
N VAL A 16 -22.41 -17.99 9.04
CA VAL A 16 -21.61 -17.26 10.05
C VAL A 16 -20.14 -17.15 9.63
N ILE A 17 -19.58 -18.16 8.97
CA ILE A 17 -18.18 -18.12 8.50
C ILE A 17 -18.02 -17.14 7.32
N PHE A 18 -19.03 -17.02 6.44
CA PHE A 18 -19.00 -16.08 5.31
C PHE A 18 -19.08 -14.61 5.77
N ALA A 19 -19.77 -14.33 6.89
CA ALA A 19 -19.89 -12.98 7.44
C ALA A 19 -18.60 -12.47 8.11
N LEU A 20 -17.75 -13.35 8.64
CA LEU A 20 -16.46 -12.94 9.26
C LEU A 20 -15.35 -12.61 8.26
N ALA A 21 -15.48 -13.02 6.98
CA ALA A 21 -14.44 -12.79 5.97
C ALA A 21 -14.44 -11.35 5.38
N LEU A 22 -15.42 -10.51 5.73
CA LEU A 22 -15.60 -9.18 5.14
C LEU A 22 -15.03 -8.03 5.98
N ILE A 23 -14.34 -8.32 7.09
CA ILE A 23 -13.67 -7.27 7.88
C ILE A 23 -12.26 -7.02 7.30
N ILE A 24 -12.17 -6.71 6.01
CA ILE A 24 -10.95 -6.10 5.48
C ILE A 24 -11.08 -4.60 5.79
N PRO A 25 -10.17 -4.02 6.59
CA PRO A 25 -10.23 -2.59 6.86
C PRO A 25 -10.14 -1.84 5.53
N ALA A 26 -11.16 -1.05 5.19
CA ALA A 26 -11.21 -0.23 3.97
C ALA A 26 -9.95 0.67 3.81
N ASN A 27 -9.28 0.96 4.93
CA ASN A 27 -8.03 1.71 4.99
C ASN A 27 -6.86 0.99 4.30
N ALA A 28 -6.76 -0.34 4.39
CA ALA A 28 -5.68 -1.11 3.77
C ALA A 28 -5.77 -1.12 2.22
N GLN A 29 -6.98 -1.07 1.69
CA GLN A 29 -7.21 -1.03 0.24
C GLN A 29 -6.90 0.36 -0.34
N THR A 30 -7.25 1.42 0.40
CA THR A 30 -7.03 2.81 -0.02
C THR A 30 -5.54 3.18 0.01
N THR A 31 -4.80 2.77 1.04
CA THR A 31 -3.34 2.99 1.13
C THR A 31 -2.59 2.20 0.07
N SER A 32 -2.97 0.94 -0.18
CA SER A 32 -2.32 0.08 -1.18
C SER A 32 -2.43 0.66 -2.60
N LYS A 33 -3.63 1.14 -2.99
CA LYS A 33 -3.83 1.78 -4.30
C LYS A 33 -3.04 3.08 -4.44
N ALA A 34 -2.99 3.87 -3.37
CA ALA A 34 -2.23 5.12 -3.39
C ALA A 34 -0.72 4.87 -3.49
N ALA A 35 -0.21 3.84 -2.82
CA ALA A 35 1.17 3.40 -2.95
C ALA A 35 1.48 2.95 -4.39
N ASP A 36 0.57 2.19 -5.03
CA ASP A 36 0.71 1.76 -6.42
C ASP A 36 0.87 2.94 -7.38
N ASP A 37 0.02 3.95 -7.28
CA ASP A 37 0.07 5.12 -8.16
C ASP A 37 1.38 5.92 -7.97
N LEU A 38 1.85 6.04 -6.72
CA LEU A 38 3.09 6.75 -6.39
C LEU A 38 4.33 5.97 -6.88
N VAL A 39 4.35 4.65 -6.73
CA VAL A 39 5.43 3.79 -7.23
C VAL A 39 5.42 3.76 -8.75
N MET A 40 4.27 3.67 -9.41
CA MET A 40 4.17 3.68 -10.86
C MET A 40 4.73 4.99 -11.45
N LYS A 41 4.41 6.14 -10.85
CA LYS A 41 4.98 7.44 -11.27
C LYS A 41 6.50 7.46 -11.11
N LEU A 42 7.02 6.94 -10.00
CA LEU A 42 8.45 6.87 -9.76
C LEU A 42 9.13 5.92 -10.75
N GLN A 43 8.52 4.75 -10.99
CA GLN A 43 8.98 3.74 -11.94
C GLN A 43 9.12 4.31 -13.34
N GLN A 44 8.13 5.05 -13.83
CA GLN A 44 8.17 5.66 -15.16
C GLN A 44 9.24 6.76 -15.27
N LYS A 45 9.40 7.59 -14.23
CA LYS A 45 10.35 8.72 -14.25
C LYS A 45 11.80 8.29 -14.06
N VAL A 46 12.03 7.32 -13.17
CA VAL A 46 13.36 6.85 -12.78
C VAL A 46 13.80 5.62 -13.57
N LEU A 47 12.88 4.99 -14.32
CA LEU A 47 13.08 3.73 -15.06
C LEU A 47 13.43 2.59 -14.10
N LEU A 48 12.59 2.41 -13.07
CA LEU A 48 12.75 1.32 -12.12
C LEU A 48 12.36 0.00 -12.77
N ASN A 49 13.11 -1.06 -12.46
CA ASN A 49 12.67 -2.41 -12.76
C ASN A 49 11.60 -2.86 -11.74
N GLN A 50 10.93 -3.97 -12.04
CA GLN A 50 9.82 -4.46 -11.20
C GLN A 50 10.28 -4.76 -9.77
N LYS A 51 11.46 -5.36 -9.59
CA LYS A 51 12.00 -5.68 -8.27
C LYS A 51 12.21 -4.42 -7.41
N GLN A 52 12.78 -3.37 -8.00
CA GLN A 52 12.96 -2.07 -7.35
C GLN A 52 11.60 -1.46 -6.98
N ALA A 53 10.65 -1.48 -7.91
CA ALA A 53 9.30 -0.95 -7.70
C ALA A 53 8.58 -1.68 -6.54
N ASP A 54 8.63 -3.01 -6.50
CA ASP A 54 7.99 -3.81 -5.45
C ASP A 54 8.60 -3.53 -4.06
N GLN A 55 9.93 -3.39 -3.99
CA GLN A 55 10.62 -3.07 -2.73
C GLN A 55 10.26 -1.66 -2.23
N ILE A 56 10.25 -0.67 -3.13
CA ILE A 56 9.85 0.69 -2.80
C ILE A 56 8.37 0.73 -2.38
N LYS A 57 7.49 -0.03 -3.05
CA LYS A 57 6.07 -0.12 -2.70
C LYS A 57 5.88 -0.63 -1.27
N LYS A 58 6.66 -1.63 -0.86
CA LYS A 58 6.60 -2.16 0.50
C LYS A 58 6.92 -1.08 1.54
N THR A 59 8.06 -0.41 1.41
CA THR A 59 8.49 0.63 2.36
C THR A 59 7.60 1.88 2.30
N LEU A 60 7.05 2.19 1.12
CA LEU A 60 6.08 3.27 0.97
C LEU A 60 4.77 2.96 1.69
N ASN A 61 4.27 1.73 1.63
CA ASN A 61 3.07 1.32 2.37
C ASN A 61 3.28 1.46 3.89
N GLU A 62 4.46 1.10 4.40
CA GLU A 62 4.83 1.29 5.80
C GLU A 62 4.79 2.78 6.18
N TYR A 63 5.35 3.65 5.34
CA TYR A 63 5.32 5.10 5.55
C TYR A 63 3.90 5.68 5.48
N LEU A 64 3.09 5.30 4.50
CA LEU A 64 1.71 5.77 4.37
C LEU A 64 0.82 5.32 5.54
N SER A 65 1.13 4.16 6.13
CA SER A 65 0.40 3.65 7.30
C SER A 65 0.84 4.32 8.61
N SER A 66 2.06 4.86 8.67
CA SER A 66 2.60 5.55 9.84
C SER A 66 3.57 6.65 9.39
N PRO A 67 3.07 7.86 9.06
CA PRO A 67 3.87 8.93 8.47
C PRO A 67 4.71 9.66 9.52
N THR A 68 5.77 9.01 9.99
CA THR A 68 6.76 9.57 10.91
C THR A 68 8.03 9.97 10.17
N GLU A 69 8.82 10.91 10.73
CA GLU A 69 10.10 11.31 10.11
C GLU A 69 11.08 10.12 10.02
N VAL A 70 11.06 9.21 11.00
CA VAL A 70 11.87 7.98 10.97
C VAL A 70 11.51 7.11 9.76
N ASN A 71 10.21 6.89 9.51
CA ASN A 71 9.76 6.08 8.38
C ASN A 71 10.02 6.78 7.04
N LYS A 72 9.96 8.11 7.00
CA LYS A 72 10.33 8.90 5.82
C LYS A 72 11.81 8.74 5.49
N VAL A 73 12.69 8.91 6.47
CA VAL A 73 14.15 8.74 6.30
C VAL A 73 14.48 7.32 5.86
N ASN A 74 13.82 6.31 6.45
CA ASN A 74 13.97 4.92 6.05
C ASN A 74 13.55 4.68 4.59
N LEU A 75 12.43 5.27 4.15
CA LEU A 75 11.98 5.20 2.76
C LEU A 75 12.95 5.88 1.80
N GLU A 76 13.44 7.08 2.14
CA GLU A 76 14.45 7.78 1.32
C GLU A 76 15.72 6.95 1.18
N SER A 77 16.25 6.43 2.28
CA SER A 77 17.45 5.59 2.29
C SER A 77 17.24 4.30 1.48
N ASN A 78 16.07 3.67 1.63
CA ASN A 78 15.73 2.47 0.88
C ASN A 78 15.71 2.74 -0.63
N ILE A 79 15.01 3.80 -1.07
CA ILE A 79 15.00 4.20 -2.48
C ILE A 79 16.44 4.41 -2.97
N GLU A 80 17.23 5.27 -2.31
CA GLU A 80 18.59 5.58 -2.75
C GLU A 80 19.52 4.36 -2.78
N SER A 81 19.34 3.39 -1.89
CA SER A 81 20.10 2.14 -1.88
C SER A 81 19.76 1.20 -3.04
N LEU A 82 18.54 1.27 -3.56
CA LEU A 82 18.04 0.42 -4.64
C LEU A 82 18.39 0.94 -6.03
N LEU A 83 18.72 2.23 -6.16
CA LEU A 83 18.96 2.88 -7.44
C LEU A 83 20.41 2.74 -7.92
N GLU A 84 20.58 2.51 -9.22
CA GLU A 84 21.84 2.66 -9.92
C GLU A 84 22.20 4.14 -10.16
N GLU A 85 23.44 4.48 -10.50
CA GLU A 85 23.87 5.89 -10.65
C GLU A 85 22.99 6.70 -11.61
N LYS A 86 22.66 6.14 -12.78
CA LYS A 86 21.77 6.81 -13.75
C LYS A 86 20.37 7.04 -13.20
N GLN A 87 19.88 6.10 -12.39
CA GLN A 87 18.57 6.19 -11.74
C GLN A 87 18.61 7.21 -10.59
N LYS A 88 19.70 7.27 -9.80
CA LYS A 88 19.91 8.28 -8.75
C LYS A 88 19.87 9.70 -9.31
N MET A 89 20.48 9.92 -10.47
CA MET A 89 20.42 11.23 -11.14
C MET A 89 18.99 11.60 -11.53
N LYS A 90 18.23 10.67 -12.12
CA LYS A 90 16.80 10.87 -12.43
C LYS A 90 15.97 11.12 -11.18
N TYR A 91 16.23 10.35 -10.12
CA TYR A 91 15.55 10.49 -8.84
C TYR A 91 15.80 11.89 -8.25
N ASN A 92 17.04 12.38 -8.23
CA ASN A 92 17.35 13.72 -7.73
C ASN A 92 16.58 14.83 -8.46
N ILE A 93 16.30 14.65 -9.76
CA ILE A 93 15.49 15.61 -10.54
C ILE A 93 14.02 15.57 -10.11
N VAL A 94 13.47 14.38 -9.83
CA VAL A 94 12.03 14.20 -9.53
C VAL A 94 11.71 14.08 -8.05
N LYS A 95 12.73 14.06 -7.17
CA LYS A 95 12.61 13.79 -5.72
C LYS A 95 11.61 14.74 -5.08
N LYS A 96 11.76 16.04 -5.33
CA LYS A 96 10.88 17.08 -4.78
C LYS A 96 9.42 16.86 -5.19
N ASP A 97 9.14 16.80 -6.49
CA ASP A 97 7.78 16.64 -7.02
C ASP A 97 7.11 15.34 -6.55
N TRP A 98 7.91 14.28 -6.43
CA TRP A 98 7.43 12.99 -5.94
C TRP A 98 7.05 13.07 -4.45
N TRP A 99 7.90 13.67 -3.60
CA TRP A 99 7.60 13.86 -2.17
C TRP A 99 6.39 14.77 -1.92
N GLU A 100 6.18 15.78 -2.76
CA GLU A 100 4.96 16.59 -2.72
C GLU A 100 3.72 15.74 -3.00
N SER A 101 3.80 14.81 -3.97
CA SER A 101 2.73 13.86 -4.28
C SER A 101 2.45 12.89 -3.12
N VAL A 102 3.50 12.41 -2.45
CA VAL A 102 3.38 11.55 -1.26
C VAL A 102 2.70 12.32 -0.12
N THR A 103 3.13 13.55 0.17
CA THR A 103 2.55 14.39 1.23
C THR A 103 1.07 14.68 0.97
N LYS A 104 0.72 15.02 -0.28
CA LYS A 104 -0.68 15.23 -0.69
C LYS A 104 -1.53 13.97 -0.46
N THR A 105 -0.96 12.81 -0.74
CA THR A 105 -1.62 11.51 -0.54
C THR A 105 -1.89 11.26 0.94
N ILE A 106 -0.90 11.47 1.81
CA ILE A 106 -1.06 11.33 3.27
C ILE A 106 -2.16 12.23 3.80
N ASN A 107 -2.16 13.50 3.40
CA ASN A 107 -3.21 14.45 3.81
C ASN A 107 -4.60 14.01 3.32
N THR A 108 -4.68 13.40 2.15
CA THR A 108 -5.95 12.88 1.61
C THR A 108 -6.42 11.66 2.40
N VAL A 109 -5.52 10.72 2.69
CA VAL A 109 -5.83 9.53 3.49
C VAL A 109 -6.29 9.91 4.89
N ASN A 110 -5.62 10.85 5.55
CA ASN A 110 -5.99 11.31 6.89
C ASN A 110 -7.39 11.93 6.91
N ARG A 111 -7.75 12.76 5.92
CA ARG A 111 -9.08 13.38 5.80
C ARG A 111 -10.23 12.42 5.54
N VAL A 112 -9.95 11.24 4.99
CA VAL A 112 -10.95 10.18 4.78
C VAL A 112 -11.20 9.38 6.06
N ASN A 113 -10.26 9.43 7.01
CA ASN A 113 -10.30 8.67 8.26
C ASN A 113 -10.82 9.48 9.46
N GLU A 114 -11.03 10.80 9.29
CA GLU A 114 -11.73 11.69 10.23
C GLU A 114 -13.24 11.67 9.97
#